data_AF-V4BXG6-F1
#
_entry.id   AF-V4BXG6-F1
#
_cell.length_a   1.000
_cell.length_b   1.000
_cell.length_c   1.000
_cell.angle_alpha   90.00
_cell.angle_beta   90.00
_cell.angle_gamma   90.00
#
_symmetry.space_group_name_H-M   'P 1'
#
loop_
_entity.id
_entity.type
_entity.pdbx_description
1 polymer ?
#
loop_
_entity_poly.entity_id
_entity_poly.type
_entity_poly.pdbx_seq_one_letter_code
_entity_poly.pdbx_strand_id
1 'polypeptide(L)'
;MPSFNNNHILWIYRIIQGFCRMVMTPGFSPAELLFGRKLRTQVPVSPRELIPNWSHLSLVREREEIYRAKTKCNFDKRHKVNRLKDLEPEQNVFIRDSKSHGTIVKKHRSPRS
;
A
#
# COMPACT_ATOMS: atom_id res chain seq x y z
N MET A 1 -27.67 -19.40 9.63
CA MET A 1 -26.61 -19.27 8.61
C MET A 1 -27.08 -18.24 7.60
N PRO A 2 -26.34 -17.15 7.31
CA PRO A 2 -26.84 -16.15 6.39
C PRO A 2 -26.83 -16.71 4.97
N SER A 3 -28.00 -16.79 4.35
CA SER A 3 -28.18 -17.18 2.95
C SER A 3 -27.67 -16.05 2.05
N PHE A 4 -26.45 -16.20 1.55
CA PHE A 4 -25.90 -15.28 0.55
C PHE A 4 -26.74 -15.39 -0.74
N ASN A 5 -27.44 -14.32 -1.08
CA ASN A 5 -28.28 -14.22 -2.27
C ASN A 5 -27.43 -14.39 -3.55
N ASN A 6 -27.95 -15.07 -4.57
CA ASN A 6 -27.25 -15.35 -5.84
C ASN A 6 -26.70 -14.07 -6.51
N ASN A 7 -27.39 -12.95 -6.33
CA ASN A 7 -26.95 -11.64 -6.83
C ASN A 7 -25.65 -11.15 -6.16
N HIS A 8 -25.45 -11.47 -4.88
CA HIS A 8 -24.24 -11.12 -4.14
C HIS A 8 -23.04 -11.94 -4.62
N ILE A 9 -23.26 -13.22 -4.92
CA ILE A 9 -22.25 -14.12 -5.49
C ILE A 9 -21.82 -13.62 -6.87
N LEU A 10 -22.78 -13.30 -7.76
CA LEU A 10 -22.50 -12.72 -9.07
C LEU A 10 -21.76 -11.38 -8.98
N TRP A 11 -22.07 -10.56 -7.99
CA TRP A 11 -21.37 -9.30 -7.75
C TRP A 11 -19.91 -9.52 -7.33
N ILE A 12 -19.66 -10.47 -6.43
CA ILE A 12 -18.30 -10.89 -6.02
C ILE A 12 -17.51 -11.39 -7.24
N TYR A 13 -18.11 -12.26 -8.06
CA TYR A 13 -17.45 -12.74 -9.29
C TYR A 13 -17.13 -11.61 -10.26
N ARG A 14 -18.01 -10.60 -10.40
CA ARG A 14 -17.78 -9.47 -11.29
C ARG A 14 -16.63 -8.58 -10.82
N ILE A 15 -16.47 -8.41 -9.51
CA ILE A 15 -15.32 -7.72 -8.91
C ILE A 15 -14.02 -8.50 -9.15
N ILE A 16 -14.03 -9.81 -8.87
CA ILE A 16 -12.86 -10.68 -9.09
C ILE A 16 -12.46 -10.67 -10.57
N GLN A 17 -13.42 -10.74 -11.48
CA GLN A 17 -13.15 -10.66 -12.93
C GLN A 17 -12.59 -9.30 -13.35
N GLY A 18 -13.11 -8.19 -12.79
CA GLY A 18 -12.58 -6.85 -13.05
C GLY A 18 -11.12 -6.70 -12.61
N PHE A 19 -10.80 -7.21 -11.43
CA PHE A 19 -9.45 -7.18 -10.85
C PHE A 19 -8.41 -7.89 -11.73
N CYS A 20 -8.75 -9.03 -12.33
CA CYS A 20 -7.84 -9.74 -13.23
C CYS A 20 -7.58 -9.02 -14.56
N ARG A 21 -8.43 -8.07 -14.94
CA ARG A 21 -8.39 -7.39 -16.26
C ARG A 21 -7.89 -5.96 -16.19
N MET A 22 -8.02 -5.31 -15.04
CA MET A 22 -7.65 -3.91 -14.87
C MET A 22 -6.13 -3.76 -14.88
N VAL A 23 -5.61 -3.11 -15.92
CA VAL A 23 -4.21 -2.70 -15.96
C VAL A 23 -4.06 -1.48 -15.06
N MET A 24 -3.28 -1.61 -14.00
CA MET A 24 -2.97 -0.51 -13.08
C MET A 24 -1.62 0.07 -13.46
N THR A 25 -1.41 1.37 -13.26
CA THR A 25 -0.06 1.97 -13.33
C THR A 25 0.81 1.26 -12.29
N PRO A 26 1.91 0.60 -12.70
CA PRO A 26 2.80 0.94 -13.82
C PRO A 26 2.60 0.23 -15.18
N GLY A 27 1.44 -0.35 -15.48
CA GLY A 27 1.12 -0.98 -16.77
C GLY A 27 0.89 -2.50 -16.70
N PHE A 28 0.69 -3.04 -15.50
CA PHE A 28 0.44 -4.46 -15.26
C PHE A 28 -0.89 -4.65 -14.53
N SER A 29 -1.59 -5.73 -14.84
CA SER A 29 -2.74 -6.17 -14.06
C SER A 29 -2.28 -6.85 -12.76
N PRO A 30 -3.08 -6.78 -11.70
CA PRO A 30 -2.78 -7.48 -10.46
C PRO A 30 -2.57 -8.99 -10.63
N ALA A 31 -3.34 -9.63 -11.53
CA ALA A 31 -3.17 -11.05 -11.84
C ALA A 31 -1.80 -11.32 -12.49
N GLU A 32 -1.33 -10.45 -13.39
CA GLU A 32 0.01 -10.58 -13.98
C GLU A 32 1.11 -10.43 -12.93
N LEU A 33 0.97 -9.50 -11.99
CA LEU A 33 1.93 -9.32 -10.90
C LEU A 33 1.97 -10.53 -9.96
N LEU A 34 0.81 -11.11 -9.65
CA LEU A 34 0.72 -12.26 -8.75
C LEU A 34 1.22 -13.56 -9.41
N PHE A 35 0.84 -13.80 -10.66
CA PHE A 35 1.09 -15.08 -11.33
C PHE A 35 2.26 -15.05 -12.32
N GLY A 36 2.85 -13.88 -12.58
CA GLY A 36 3.95 -13.71 -13.53
C GLY A 36 3.56 -13.95 -14.99
N ARG A 37 2.26 -14.03 -15.31
CA ARG A 37 1.74 -14.36 -16.65
C ARG A 37 0.36 -13.76 -16.88
N LYS A 38 -0.06 -13.66 -18.15
CA LYS A 38 -1.38 -13.17 -18.53
C LYS A 38 -2.42 -14.29 -18.45
N LEU A 39 -3.35 -14.23 -17.50
CA LEU A 39 -4.32 -15.33 -17.26
C LEU A 39 -5.52 -15.36 -18.23
N ARG A 40 -5.92 -14.23 -18.83
CA ARG A 40 -7.09 -14.16 -19.74
C ARG A 40 -6.87 -13.14 -20.85
N THR A 41 -6.58 -13.61 -22.05
CA THR A 41 -6.51 -12.81 -23.29
C THR A 41 -7.63 -13.23 -24.26
N GLN A 42 -8.12 -12.28 -25.06
CA GLN A 42 -9.17 -12.56 -26.07
C GLN A 42 -8.61 -13.20 -27.35
N VAL A 43 -7.28 -13.14 -27.52
CA VAL A 43 -6.56 -13.67 -28.67
C VAL A 43 -5.75 -14.89 -28.20
N PRO A 44 -5.58 -15.93 -29.04
CA PRO A 44 -4.66 -17.03 -28.77
C PRO A 44 -3.26 -16.48 -28.47
N VAL A 45 -2.74 -16.80 -27.30
CA VAL A 45 -1.43 -16.35 -26.84
C VAL A 45 -0.41 -17.45 -27.07
N SER A 46 0.80 -17.05 -27.46
CA SER A 46 1.92 -17.98 -27.63
C SER A 46 2.16 -18.78 -26.34
N PRO A 47 2.40 -20.10 -26.40
CA PRO A 47 2.68 -20.92 -25.21
C PRO A 47 3.84 -20.39 -24.35
N ARG A 48 4.77 -19.64 -24.95
CA ARG A 48 5.90 -19.02 -24.24
C ARG A 48 5.46 -17.93 -23.26
N GLU A 49 4.38 -17.21 -23.55
CA GLU A 49 3.84 -16.15 -22.68
C GLU A 49 2.97 -16.70 -21.53
N LEU A 50 2.57 -17.98 -21.61
CA LEU A 50 1.89 -18.70 -20.52
C LEU A 50 2.86 -19.20 -19.43
N ILE A 51 4.18 -19.13 -19.70
CA ILE A 51 5.23 -19.45 -18.74
C ILE A 51 5.40 -18.25 -17.82
N PRO A 52 5.31 -18.43 -16.49
CA PRO A 52 5.42 -17.33 -15.55
C PRO A 52 6.84 -16.73 -15.57
N ASN A 53 6.92 -15.41 -15.70
CA ASN A 53 8.16 -14.64 -15.64
C ASN A 53 7.97 -13.35 -14.82
N TRP A 54 8.87 -13.12 -13.87
CA TRP A 54 8.86 -11.97 -12.96
C TRP A 54 9.92 -10.92 -13.27
N SER A 55 10.50 -10.95 -14.47
CA SER A 55 11.50 -9.97 -14.92
C SER A 55 11.06 -8.50 -14.79
N HIS A 56 9.75 -8.24 -14.82
CA HIS A 56 9.16 -6.91 -14.70
C HIS A 56 9.01 -6.42 -13.25
N LEU A 57 9.19 -7.27 -12.24
CA LEU A 57 9.01 -6.88 -10.83
C LEU A 57 9.97 -5.78 -10.37
N SER A 58 11.21 -5.78 -10.87
CA SER A 58 12.21 -4.75 -10.53
C SER A 58 11.72 -3.36 -10.97
N LEU A 59 11.23 -3.25 -12.21
CA LEU A 59 10.67 -2.02 -12.76
C LEU A 59 9.41 -1.56 -11.99
N VAL A 60 8.57 -2.52 -11.59
CA VAL A 60 7.38 -2.21 -10.78
C VAL A 60 7.78 -1.67 -9.41
N ARG A 61 8.75 -2.29 -8.75
CA ARG A 61 9.26 -1.84 -7.44
C ARG A 61 9.82 -0.43 -7.50
N GLU A 62 10.66 -0.12 -8.50
CA GLU A 62 11.22 1.21 -8.68
C GLU A 62 10.12 2.27 -8.85
N ARG A 63 9.12 1.99 -9.69
CA ARG A 63 7.99 2.90 -9.89
C ARG A 63 7.12 3.05 -8.64
N GLU A 64 6.91 1.98 -7.88
CA GLU A 64 6.23 2.05 -6.59
C GLU A 64 6.99 2.89 -5.57
N GLU A 65 8.31 2.77 -5.49
CA GLU A 65 9.13 3.58 -4.59
C GLU A 65 9.01 5.07 -4.91
N ILE A 66 9.08 5.43 -6.20
CA ILE A 66 8.86 6.80 -6.67
C ILE A 66 7.45 7.28 -6.28
N TYR A 67 6.43 6.44 -6.47
CA TYR A 67 5.05 6.77 -6.11
C TYR A 67 4.87 6.96 -4.60
N ARG A 68 5.47 6.09 -3.77
CA ARG A 68 5.46 6.20 -2.30
C ARG A 68 6.15 7.48 -1.84
N ALA A 69 7.29 7.83 -2.43
CA ALA A 69 8.01 9.06 -2.12
C ALA A 69 7.17 10.31 -2.46
N LYS A 70 6.53 10.33 -3.64
CA LYS A 70 5.63 11.42 -4.04
C LYS A 70 4.41 11.52 -3.12
N THR A 71 3.79 10.39 -2.81
CA THR A 71 2.63 10.32 -1.91
C THR A 71 2.99 10.86 -0.52
N LYS A 72 4.14 10.46 0.01
CA LYS A 72 4.68 10.98 1.26
C LYS A 72 4.90 12.49 1.21
N CYS A 73 5.58 12.99 0.18
CA CYS A 73 5.83 14.42 0.02
C CYS A 73 4.53 15.23 -0.06
N ASN A 74 3.55 14.75 -0.82
CA ASN A 74 2.24 15.40 -0.94
C ASN A 74 1.46 15.39 0.38
N PHE A 75 1.50 14.28 1.12
CA PHE A 75 0.91 14.18 2.45
C PHE A 75 1.59 15.16 3.41
N ASP A 76 2.92 15.15 3.47
CA ASP A 76 3.71 16.03 4.33
C ASP A 76 3.40 17.51 4.03
N LYS A 77 3.30 17.88 2.74
CA LYS A 77 2.93 19.23 2.30
C LYS A 77 1.50 19.59 2.68
N ARG A 78 0.52 18.70 2.44
CA ARG A 78 -0.90 18.94 2.75
C ARG A 78 -1.12 19.12 4.25
N HIS A 79 -0.45 18.31 5.06
CA HIS A 79 -0.59 18.33 6.52
C HIS A 79 0.42 19.25 7.22
N LYS A 80 1.24 19.99 6.45
CA LYS A 80 2.31 20.87 6.96
C LYS A 80 3.14 20.16 8.03
N VAL A 81 3.56 18.93 7.71
CA VAL A 81 4.34 18.09 8.63
C VAL A 81 5.65 18.81 8.91
N ASN A 82 5.79 19.28 10.14
CA ASN A 82 6.99 19.91 10.64
C ASN A 82 7.77 18.89 11.47
N ARG A 83 9.05 18.71 11.15
CA ARG A 83 9.96 17.97 12.02
C ARG A 83 10.22 18.82 13.26
N LEU A 84 9.61 18.43 14.37
CA LEU A 84 9.88 19.02 15.67
C LEU A 84 11.28 18.61 16.13
N LYS A 85 11.92 19.44 16.95
CA LYS A 85 13.17 19.07 17.61
C LYS A 85 12.91 17.86 18.50
N ASP A 86 13.86 16.95 18.51
CA ASP A 86 13.86 15.85 19.47
C ASP A 86 13.86 16.44 20.88
N LEU A 87 13.12 15.80 21.78
CA LEU A 87 13.03 16.22 23.16
C LEU A 87 14.21 15.64 23.93
N GLU A 88 14.90 16.51 24.67
CA GLU A 88 16.02 16.11 25.51
C GLU A 88 15.51 15.55 26.86
N PRO A 89 16.24 14.59 27.47
CA PRO A 89 15.97 14.20 28.84
C PRO A 89 16.07 15.40 29.78
N GLU A 90 15.32 15.38 30.88
CA GLU A 90 15.18 16.45 31.87
C GLU A 90 14.40 17.70 31.41
N GLN A 91 13.87 17.72 30.18
CA GLN A 91 13.03 18.82 29.72
C GLN A 91 11.60 18.70 30.29
N ASN A 92 11.05 19.82 30.80
CA ASN A 92 9.65 19.89 31.22
C ASN A 92 8.74 20.04 30.00
N VAL A 93 7.80 19.11 29.82
CA VAL A 93 6.85 19.08 28.71
C VAL A 93 5.41 19.02 29.21
N PHE A 94 4.51 19.64 28.45
CA PHE A 94 3.08 19.58 28.74
C PHE A 94 2.45 18.38 28.01
N ILE A 95 1.87 17.46 28.78
CA ILE A 95 1.22 16.25 28.28
C ILE A 95 -0.25 16.59 28.00
N ARG A 96 -0.63 16.62 26.72
CA ARG A 96 -2.01 16.97 26.31
C ARG A 96 -3.06 15.98 26.83
N ASP A 97 -2.73 14.69 26.83
CA ASP A 97 -3.66 13.63 27.25
C ASP A 97 -4.00 13.71 28.74
N SER A 98 -3.00 13.99 29.58
CA SER A 98 -3.14 14.10 31.04
C SER A 98 -3.39 15.53 31.53
N LYS A 99 -3.33 16.53 30.64
CA LYS A 99 -3.41 17.98 30.93
C LYS A 99 -2.46 18.43 32.05
N SER A 100 -1.30 17.78 32.17
CA SER A 100 -0.33 17.99 33.24
C SER A 100 1.08 18.19 32.70
N HIS A 101 1.94 18.81 33.49
CA HIS A 101 3.38 18.91 33.21
C HIS A 101 4.10 17.62 33.64
N GLY A 102 5.15 17.26 32.92
CA GLY A 102 6.00 16.11 33.24
C GLY A 102 7.42 16.26 32.69
N THR A 103 8.37 15.61 33.36
CA THR A 103 9.79 15.62 32.98
C THR A 103 10.12 14.39 32.16
N ILE A 104 10.91 14.56 31.10
CA ILE A 104 11.33 13.47 30.23
C ILE A 104 12.47 12.70 30.90
N VAL A 105 12.21 11.44 31.28
CA VAL A 105 13.24 10.59 31.90
C VAL A 105 14.22 10.05 30.87
N LYS A 106 13.70 9.51 29.75
CA LYS A 106 14.52 8.93 28.68
C LYS A 106 13.71 8.68 27.41
N LYS A 107 14.39 8.75 26.25
CA LYS A 107 13.83 8.32 24.96
C LYS A 107 13.60 6.81 24.99
N HIS A 108 12.37 6.37 24.75
CA HIS A 108 12.05 4.95 24.70
C HIS A 108 12.32 4.38 23.30
N ARG A 109 12.74 3.10 23.21
CA ARG A 109 13.13 2.45 21.95
C ARG A 109 11.93 2.01 21.11
N SER A 110 10.79 1.74 21.75
CA SER A 110 9.57 1.38 21.05
C SER A 110 8.83 2.65 20.62
N PRO A 111 8.51 2.82 19.33
CA PRO A 111 7.46 3.76 18.96
C PRO A 111 6.14 3.24 19.57
N ARG A 112 5.31 4.13 20.11
CA ARG A 112 3.98 3.75 20.60
C ARG A 112 3.20 3.12 19.42
N SER A 113 2.73 1.89 19.62
CA SER A 113 2.01 1.04 18.67
C SER A 113 0.76 1.70 18.10
#